data_AF-A0A2G4JIM2-F1
#
_entry.id   AF-A0A2G4JIM2-F1
#
_cell.length_a   1.000
_cell.length_b   1.000
_cell.length_c   1.000
_cell.angle_alpha   90.00
_cell.angle_beta   90.00
_cell.angle_gamma   90.00
#
_symmetry.space_group_name_H-M   'P 1'
#
loop_
_entity.id
_entity.type
_entity.pdbx_description
1 polymer ?
#
loop_
_entity_poly.entity_id
_entity_poly.type
_entity_poly.pdbx_seq_one_letter_code
_entity_poly.pdbx_strand_id
1 'polypeptide(L)'
;MAASASAQAASACRVICEIELKVEPTFTIDNLARRHRVVTPDGVTERVEREHVFEMVFAVDLSTRLSWLEFTAEAITAPFADDHEVGLELEMNLHWLPESRTAGWVSSHFDIVDKFSGAERPGPTRAYIHKLDLELDTAFHPFNRLPEGRWLRGVEFETSLDYLVTGLPKRGDVFADGTRFLDRASPWSLSFVLVIPVAPF
;
A
#
# COMPACT_ATOMS: atom_id res chain seq x y z
N MET A 1 3.44 -37.90 35.00
CA MET A 1 3.03 -36.55 35.46
C MET A 1 3.96 -35.54 34.85
N ALA A 2 3.47 -34.69 33.95
CA ALA A 2 4.09 -33.42 33.61
C ALA A 2 3.05 -32.55 32.89
N ALA A 3 2.67 -31.47 33.57
CA ALA A 3 1.95 -30.27 33.17
C ALA A 3 1.00 -30.32 31.96
N SER A 4 -0.30 -30.40 32.26
CA SER A 4 -1.36 -29.86 31.41
C SER A 4 -1.12 -28.35 31.24
N ALA A 5 -0.69 -27.93 30.05
CA ALA A 5 -0.69 -26.52 29.70
C ALA A 5 -2.15 -26.04 29.78
N SER A 6 -2.41 -25.17 30.74
CA SER A 6 -3.70 -24.55 30.98
C SER A 6 -4.23 -23.91 29.71
N ALA A 7 -5.38 -24.37 29.23
CA ALA A 7 -6.22 -23.61 28.31
C ALA A 7 -6.52 -22.26 28.96
N GLN A 8 -5.81 -21.21 28.54
CA GLN A 8 -6.34 -19.86 28.69
C GLN A 8 -7.66 -19.86 27.95
N ALA A 9 -8.76 -19.73 28.68
CA ALA A 9 -10.06 -19.45 28.10
C ALA A 9 -9.85 -18.21 27.21
N ALA A 10 -9.88 -18.41 25.89
CA ALA A 10 -9.72 -17.33 24.93
C ALA A 10 -10.76 -16.28 25.29
N SER A 11 -10.31 -15.13 25.78
CA SER A 11 -11.19 -13.97 25.92
C SER A 11 -11.77 -13.73 24.52
N ALA A 12 -13.09 -13.66 24.39
CA ALA A 12 -13.71 -13.31 23.12
C ALA A 12 -13.09 -12.00 22.65
N CYS A 13 -12.20 -12.06 21.64
CA CYS A 13 -11.50 -10.93 21.00
C CYS A 13 -12.44 -9.73 21.00
N ARG A 14 -12.09 -8.50 21.40
CA ARG A 14 -13.07 -7.39 21.48
C ARG A 14 -13.09 -6.45 20.28
N VAL A 15 -11.92 -6.13 19.74
CA VAL A 15 -11.77 -5.16 18.65
C VAL A 15 -10.78 -5.74 17.63
N ILE A 16 -9.51 -5.89 18.03
CA ILE A 16 -8.46 -6.56 17.26
C ILE A 16 -8.37 -8.01 17.74
N CYS A 17 -8.40 -8.95 16.80
CA CYS A 17 -8.46 -10.39 17.04
C CYS A 17 -7.16 -11.09 16.75
N GLU A 18 -6.48 -10.66 15.70
CA GLU A 18 -5.24 -11.22 15.21
C GLU A 18 -4.32 -10.07 14.80
N ILE A 19 -3.02 -10.31 14.91
CA ILE A 19 -1.99 -9.38 14.47
C ILE A 19 -1.03 -10.19 13.63
N GLU A 20 -0.86 -9.80 12.38
CA GLU A 20 0.10 -10.39 11.47
C GLU A 20 1.18 -9.38 11.11
N LEU A 21 2.40 -9.84 10.90
CA LEU A 21 3.48 -9.02 10.37
C LEU A 21 3.88 -9.55 9.00
N LYS A 22 3.97 -8.64 8.03
CA LYS A 22 4.29 -8.94 6.65
C LYS A 22 5.40 -8.03 6.14
N VAL A 23 6.08 -8.50 5.10
CA VAL A 23 7.03 -7.73 4.30
C VAL A 23 6.54 -7.79 2.86
N GLU A 24 6.46 -6.63 2.23
CA GLU A 24 5.82 -6.51 0.93
C GLU A 24 6.73 -5.73 -0.03
N PRO A 25 7.56 -6.45 -0.81
CA PRO A 25 8.23 -5.85 -1.94
C PRO A 25 7.17 -5.43 -2.96
N THR A 26 7.12 -4.13 -3.23
CA THR A 26 6.09 -3.50 -4.06
C THR A 26 6.75 -2.85 -5.26
N PHE A 27 6.21 -3.13 -6.44
CA PHE A 27 6.60 -2.47 -7.68
C PHE A 27 5.42 -1.67 -8.23
N THR A 28 5.60 -0.36 -8.34
CA THR A 28 4.54 0.58 -8.69
C THR A 28 4.82 1.23 -10.03
N ILE A 29 3.78 1.34 -10.85
CA ILE A 29 3.79 2.10 -12.10
C ILE A 29 2.95 3.35 -11.92
N ASP A 30 3.63 4.47 -11.67
CA ASP A 30 3.00 5.77 -11.50
C ASP A 30 2.62 6.41 -12.83
N ASN A 31 1.75 7.41 -12.74
CA ASN A 31 1.19 8.11 -13.89
C ASN A 31 0.51 7.14 -14.89
N LEU A 32 -0.15 6.10 -14.36
CA LEU A 32 -0.73 4.99 -15.13
C LEU A 32 -1.68 5.49 -16.23
N ALA A 33 -2.59 6.39 -15.86
CA ALA A 33 -3.55 7.04 -16.74
C ALA A 33 -3.39 8.57 -16.67
N ARG A 34 -3.95 9.32 -17.64
CA ARG A 34 -4.02 10.80 -17.60
C ARG A 34 -2.69 11.52 -17.29
N ARG A 35 -1.58 11.02 -17.84
CA ARG A 35 -0.25 11.62 -17.72
C ARG A 35 -0.28 13.13 -17.99
N HIS A 36 0.20 13.88 -17.01
CA HIS A 36 0.12 15.33 -16.98
C HIS A 36 1.19 15.94 -17.88
N ARG A 37 1.02 17.21 -18.23
CA ARG A 37 2.02 17.97 -18.97
C ARG A 37 2.73 18.97 -18.06
N VAL A 38 4.02 19.13 -18.30
CA VAL A 38 4.87 20.11 -17.63
C VAL A 38 5.60 20.97 -18.66
N VAL A 39 6.06 22.13 -18.22
CA VAL A 39 7.09 22.90 -18.90
C VAL A 39 8.37 22.71 -18.11
N THR A 40 9.40 22.18 -18.77
CA THR A 40 10.72 21.97 -18.17
C THR A 40 11.42 23.30 -17.90
N PRO A 41 12.52 23.31 -17.13
CA PRO A 41 13.30 24.53 -16.89
C PRO A 41 13.80 25.21 -18.18
N ASP A 42 14.04 24.42 -19.24
CA ASP A 42 14.46 24.90 -20.56
C ASP A 42 13.30 25.44 -21.42
N GLY A 43 12.08 25.47 -20.88
CA GLY A 43 10.88 25.97 -21.57
C GLY A 43 10.24 24.97 -22.53
N VAL A 44 10.67 23.71 -22.54
CA VAL A 44 10.10 22.65 -23.38
C VAL A 44 8.83 22.12 -22.73
N THR A 45 7.75 21.98 -23.52
CA THR A 45 6.53 21.31 -23.03
C THR A 45 6.62 19.82 -23.28
N GLU A 46 6.48 19.03 -22.23
CA GLU A 46 6.47 17.58 -22.30
C GLU A 46 5.30 16.97 -21.53
N ARG A 47 4.99 15.72 -21.84
CA ARG A 47 4.09 14.89 -21.06
C ARG A 47 4.96 13.95 -20.25
N VAL A 48 4.80 13.93 -18.94
CA VAL A 48 5.62 13.06 -18.08
C VAL A 48 5.49 11.60 -18.50
N GLU A 49 6.60 10.89 -18.42
CA GLU A 49 6.62 9.46 -18.62
C GLU A 49 5.99 8.71 -17.45
N ARG A 50 5.77 7.42 -17.63
CA ARG A 50 5.44 6.57 -16.46
C ARG A 50 6.69 6.38 -15.64
N GLU A 51 6.51 6.42 -14.34
CA GLU A 51 7.58 6.22 -13.39
C GLU A 51 7.45 4.83 -12.78
N HIS A 52 8.59 4.23 -12.49
CA HIS A 52 8.68 2.88 -11.94
C HIS A 52 9.34 3.00 -10.58
N VAL A 53 8.55 2.77 -9.54
CA VAL A 53 9.00 2.86 -8.16
C VAL A 53 9.07 1.45 -7.60
N PHE A 54 10.12 1.18 -6.83
CA PHE A 54 10.21 -0.03 -6.04
C PHE A 54 10.28 0.35 -4.57
N GLU A 55 9.36 -0.19 -3.80
CA GLU A 55 9.20 0.03 -2.38
C GLU A 55 9.36 -1.28 -1.61
N MET A 56 9.85 -1.17 -0.39
CA MET A 56 9.80 -2.21 0.60
C MET A 56 8.84 -1.75 1.69
N VAL A 57 7.73 -2.46 1.81
CA VAL A 57 6.68 -2.21 2.78
C VAL A 57 6.82 -3.19 3.95
N PHE A 58 6.65 -2.70 5.15
CA PHE A 58 6.57 -3.49 6.37
C PHE A 58 5.20 -3.26 6.98
N ALA A 59 4.32 -4.24 6.84
CA ALA A 59 2.91 -4.14 7.22
C ALA A 59 2.63 -4.88 8.53
N VAL A 60 1.70 -4.31 9.29
CA VAL A 60 1.09 -4.92 10.47
C VAL A 60 -0.42 -4.95 10.27
N ASP A 61 -0.95 -6.13 10.03
CA ASP A 61 -2.37 -6.35 9.78
C ASP A 61 -3.09 -6.59 11.11
N LEU A 62 -4.25 -5.97 11.26
CA LEU A 62 -5.03 -5.95 12.49
C LEU A 62 -6.45 -6.44 12.22
N SER A 63 -6.61 -7.75 12.06
CA SER A 63 -7.92 -8.35 11.77
C SER A 63 -8.91 -8.07 12.90
N THR A 64 -10.13 -7.67 12.51
CA THR A 64 -11.20 -7.35 13.47
C THR A 64 -12.21 -8.48 13.64
N ARG A 65 -13.16 -8.30 14.56
CA ARG A 65 -14.33 -9.20 14.66
C ARG A 65 -15.21 -9.21 13.41
N LEU A 66 -15.19 -8.12 12.65
CA LEU A 66 -16.03 -7.94 11.48
C LEU A 66 -15.26 -8.50 10.28
N SER A 67 -15.74 -9.59 9.70
CA SER A 67 -15.07 -10.28 8.58
C SER A 67 -14.97 -9.47 7.27
N TRP A 68 -15.42 -8.22 7.28
CA TRP A 68 -15.39 -7.29 6.15
C TRP A 68 -14.54 -6.04 6.45
N LEU A 69 -13.97 -5.94 7.65
CA LEU A 69 -13.20 -4.78 8.10
C LEU A 69 -11.89 -5.25 8.72
N GLU A 70 -10.80 -4.75 8.16
CA GLU A 70 -9.45 -4.87 8.68
C GLU A 70 -8.79 -3.48 8.76
N PHE A 71 -7.66 -3.41 9.45
CA PHE A 71 -6.80 -2.24 9.44
C PHE A 71 -5.37 -2.69 9.24
N THR A 72 -4.62 -1.95 8.44
CA THR A 72 -3.20 -2.17 8.24
C THR A 72 -2.43 -0.92 8.64
N ALA A 73 -1.26 -1.12 9.23
CA ALA A 73 -0.33 -0.05 9.52
C ALA A 73 1.03 -0.39 8.91
N GLU A 74 1.55 0.53 8.11
CA GLU A 74 2.72 0.27 7.28
C GLU A 74 3.86 1.25 7.52
N ALA A 75 5.07 0.73 7.32
CA ALA A 75 6.25 1.55 7.12
C ALA A 75 6.87 1.23 5.75
N ILE A 76 7.14 2.27 4.98
CA ILE A 76 7.54 2.15 3.58
C ILE A 76 8.91 2.78 3.39
N THR A 77 9.76 2.11 2.62
CA THR A 77 11.03 2.68 2.16
C THR A 77 11.20 2.42 0.67
N ALA A 78 11.73 3.40 -0.06
CA ALA A 78 12.14 3.25 -1.45
C ALA A 78 13.67 3.05 -1.50
N PRO A 79 14.19 1.81 -1.43
CA PRO A 79 15.62 1.57 -1.24
C PRO A 79 16.50 2.03 -2.42
N PHE A 80 15.90 2.28 -3.58
CA PHE A 80 16.60 2.73 -4.79
C PHE A 80 16.35 4.20 -5.13
N ALA A 81 15.57 4.92 -4.32
CA ALA A 81 15.39 6.36 -4.46
C ALA A 81 16.58 7.12 -3.82
N ASP A 82 16.95 8.26 -4.40
CA ASP A 82 18.09 9.08 -3.96
C ASP A 82 17.86 9.79 -2.62
N ASP A 83 16.59 10.02 -2.25
CA ASP A 83 16.20 10.75 -1.06
C ASP A 83 16.02 9.86 0.18
N HIS A 84 15.94 8.53 -0.02
CA HIS A 84 15.72 7.53 1.02
C HIS A 84 14.59 7.90 1.99
N GLU A 85 13.49 8.44 1.45
CA GLU A 85 12.33 8.81 2.25
C GLU A 85 11.66 7.60 2.90
N VAL A 86 11.01 7.84 4.03
CA VAL A 86 10.28 6.82 4.79
C VAL A 86 8.81 7.21 4.81
N GLY A 87 7.97 6.44 4.17
CA GLY A 87 6.51 6.58 4.25
C GLY A 87 5.95 5.86 5.47
N LEU A 88 4.81 6.32 5.96
CA LEU A 88 3.97 5.57 6.90
C LEU A 88 2.55 5.57 6.36
N GLU A 89 1.85 4.46 6.46
CA GLU A 89 0.46 4.36 6.02
C GLU A 89 -0.41 3.77 7.12
N LEU A 90 -1.64 4.28 7.18
CA LEU A 90 -2.71 3.72 8.00
C LEU A 90 -3.90 3.46 7.09
N GLU A 91 -4.32 2.22 7.07
CA GLU A 91 -5.33 1.75 6.14
C GLU A 91 -6.53 1.21 6.88
N MET A 92 -7.69 1.42 6.27
CA MET A 92 -8.91 0.73 6.61
C MET A 92 -9.35 -0.10 5.42
N ASN A 93 -9.20 -1.42 5.53
CA ASN A 93 -9.42 -2.35 4.43
C ASN A 93 -10.86 -2.89 4.49
N LEU A 94 -11.63 -2.67 3.42
CA LEU A 94 -13.04 -3.06 3.32
C LEU A 94 -13.21 -4.25 2.37
N HIS A 95 -13.21 -5.46 2.91
CA HIS A 95 -13.32 -6.68 2.11
C HIS A 95 -14.72 -6.85 1.51
N TRP A 96 -14.79 -6.82 0.18
CA TRP A 96 -16.00 -7.12 -0.58
C TRP A 96 -15.96 -8.55 -1.17
N LEU A 97 -14.76 -9.09 -1.40
CA LEU A 97 -14.53 -10.46 -1.84
C LEU A 97 -13.56 -11.17 -0.88
N PRO A 98 -14.07 -11.80 0.19
CA PRO A 98 -13.22 -12.61 1.06
C PRO A 98 -12.79 -13.91 0.38
N GLU A 99 -11.62 -14.41 0.76
CA GLU A 99 -10.98 -15.60 0.19
C GLU A 99 -11.85 -16.87 0.29
N SER A 100 -12.66 -16.97 1.36
CA SER A 100 -13.60 -18.07 1.58
C SER A 100 -14.64 -18.22 0.45
N ARG A 101 -14.93 -17.15 -0.31
CA ARG A 101 -15.85 -17.19 -1.46
C ARG A 101 -15.21 -17.69 -2.74
N THR A 102 -13.89 -17.79 -2.78
CA THR A 102 -13.12 -18.21 -3.97
C THR A 102 -12.41 -19.55 -3.75
N ALA A 103 -12.81 -20.28 -2.70
CA ALA A 103 -12.20 -21.54 -2.28
C ALA A 103 -10.69 -21.40 -1.99
N GLY A 104 -10.29 -20.25 -1.45
CA GLY A 104 -8.92 -20.02 -1.02
C GLY A 104 -7.97 -19.57 -2.13
N TRP A 105 -8.46 -18.86 -3.17
CA TRP A 105 -7.64 -18.52 -4.34
C TRP A 105 -7.46 -17.03 -4.53
N VAL A 106 -8.50 -16.24 -4.28
CA VAL A 106 -8.55 -14.81 -4.58
C VAL A 106 -9.28 -14.08 -3.47
N SER A 107 -8.70 -13.00 -2.98
CA SER A 107 -9.38 -12.00 -2.15
C SER A 107 -9.37 -10.64 -2.86
N SER A 108 -10.28 -9.76 -2.46
CA SER A 108 -10.22 -8.35 -2.84
C SER A 108 -10.92 -7.46 -1.82
N HIS A 109 -10.32 -6.30 -1.58
CA HIS A 109 -10.79 -5.26 -0.66
C HIS A 109 -10.65 -3.88 -1.30
N PHE A 110 -11.33 -2.91 -0.71
CA PHE A 110 -11.22 -1.50 -1.06
C PHE A 110 -10.75 -0.73 0.14
N ASP A 111 -9.71 0.07 -0.03
CA ASP A 111 -8.95 0.57 1.10
C ASP A 111 -9.00 2.09 1.13
N ILE A 112 -9.11 2.62 2.34
CA ILE A 112 -9.04 4.06 2.59
C ILE A 112 -7.77 4.31 3.38
N VAL A 113 -6.84 5.00 2.73
CA VAL A 113 -5.46 5.08 3.17
C VAL A 113 -5.12 6.51 3.55
N ASP A 114 -4.54 6.69 4.73
CA ASP A 114 -3.83 7.90 5.11
C ASP A 114 -2.33 7.66 5.01
N LYS A 115 -1.72 8.18 3.94
CA LYS A 115 -0.28 8.08 3.66
C LYS A 115 0.45 9.32 4.15
N PHE A 116 1.33 9.14 5.12
CA PHE A 116 2.29 10.14 5.56
C PHE A 116 3.61 9.99 4.80
N SER A 117 3.86 10.86 3.84
CA SER A 117 5.07 10.83 2.99
C SER A 117 5.52 12.24 2.59
N GLY A 118 6.65 12.36 1.90
CA GLY A 118 7.14 13.64 1.37
C GLY A 118 6.08 14.35 0.51
N ALA A 119 6.02 15.68 0.66
CA ALA A 119 5.14 16.51 -0.14
C ALA A 119 5.67 16.69 -1.56
N GLU A 120 4.89 16.27 -2.55
CA GLU A 120 5.09 16.63 -3.96
C GLU A 120 4.52 18.03 -4.24
N ARG A 121 5.02 19.07 -3.56
CA ARG A 121 4.54 20.45 -3.75
C ARG A 121 5.66 21.48 -3.85
N PRO A 122 5.43 22.60 -4.57
CA PRO A 122 6.32 23.75 -4.55
C PRO A 122 6.61 24.24 -3.14
N GLY A 123 7.88 24.50 -2.84
CA GLY A 123 8.28 25.18 -1.60
C GLY A 123 9.23 24.34 -0.74
N PRO A 124 8.83 23.93 0.47
CA PRO A 124 9.79 23.44 1.46
C PRO A 124 10.42 22.13 1.04
N THR A 125 11.75 22.13 1.00
CA THR A 125 12.58 20.94 1.00
C THR A 125 12.29 20.16 2.29
N ARG A 126 11.49 19.09 2.18
CA ARG A 126 11.06 18.18 3.28
C ARG A 126 9.95 18.71 4.19
N ALA A 127 8.75 18.88 3.64
CA ALA A 127 7.53 18.78 4.45
C ALA A 127 6.90 17.41 4.19
N TYR A 128 6.76 16.58 5.23
CA TYR A 128 5.87 15.43 5.15
C TYR A 128 4.42 15.91 5.22
N ILE A 129 3.53 15.26 4.49
CA ILE A 129 2.10 15.55 4.50
C ILE A 129 1.31 14.25 4.61
N HIS A 130 0.10 14.39 5.14
CA HIS A 130 -0.94 13.38 5.03
C HIS A 130 -1.56 13.46 3.63
N LYS A 131 -1.56 12.34 2.93
CA LYS A 131 -2.20 12.14 1.63
C LYS A 131 -3.31 11.11 1.82
N LEU A 132 -4.45 11.37 1.20
CA LEU A 132 -5.56 10.44 1.16
C LEU A 132 -5.45 9.64 -0.12
N ASP A 133 -5.33 8.32 -0.01
CA ASP A 133 -5.37 7.37 -1.11
C ASP A 133 -6.60 6.45 -1.00
N LEU A 134 -7.01 5.92 -2.14
CA LEU A 134 -8.07 4.93 -2.27
C LEU A 134 -7.56 3.79 -3.13
N GLU A 135 -7.57 2.59 -2.60
CA GLU A 135 -6.96 1.44 -3.26
C GLU A 135 -7.99 0.34 -3.52
N LEU A 136 -7.77 -0.42 -4.59
CA LEU A 136 -8.54 -1.60 -4.92
C LEU A 136 -7.58 -2.75 -5.12
N ASP A 137 -7.56 -3.61 -4.12
CA ASP A 137 -6.53 -4.63 -4.02
C ASP A 137 -7.13 -5.97 -4.33
N THR A 138 -6.38 -6.77 -5.07
CA THR A 138 -6.78 -8.12 -5.44
C THR A 138 -5.59 -9.03 -5.28
N ALA A 139 -5.63 -9.86 -4.23
CA ALA A 139 -4.60 -10.82 -3.94
C ALA A 139 -4.94 -12.21 -4.49
N PHE A 140 -3.91 -12.88 -4.98
CA PHE A 140 -3.92 -14.27 -5.43
C PHE A 140 -3.11 -15.12 -4.43
N HIS A 141 -3.72 -16.24 -4.04
CA HIS A 141 -3.29 -17.10 -2.93
C HIS A 141 -2.85 -18.48 -3.44
N PRO A 142 -1.70 -18.61 -4.14
CA PRO A 142 -1.33 -19.84 -4.82
C PRO A 142 -1.07 -21.02 -3.88
N PHE A 143 -0.75 -20.74 -2.61
CA PHE A 143 -0.28 -21.72 -1.65
C PHE A 143 -1.20 -21.92 -0.45
N ASN A 144 -2.36 -21.26 -0.39
CA ASN A 144 -3.22 -21.31 0.81
C ASN A 144 -3.77 -22.74 1.11
N ARG A 145 -3.65 -23.68 0.17
CA ARG A 145 -4.00 -25.10 0.41
C ARG A 145 -2.91 -25.92 1.09
N LEU A 146 -1.71 -25.38 1.27
CA LEU A 146 -0.67 -26.05 2.03
C LEU A 146 -1.14 -26.24 3.49
N PRO A 147 -0.69 -27.30 4.20
CA PRO A 147 -1.01 -27.47 5.62
C PRO A 147 -0.62 -26.24 6.46
N GLU A 148 -1.34 -26.00 7.55
CA GLU A 148 -0.97 -25.02 8.57
C GLU A 148 0.44 -25.30 9.14
N GLY A 149 1.09 -24.27 9.65
CA GLY A 149 2.49 -24.21 10.04
C GLY A 149 3.48 -24.08 8.87
N ARG A 150 3.02 -23.93 7.63
CA ARG A 150 3.87 -23.77 6.45
C ARG A 150 3.94 -22.31 6.05
N TRP A 151 5.14 -21.75 6.15
CA TRP A 151 5.39 -20.35 5.81
C TRP A 151 4.90 -19.94 4.40
N LEU A 152 5.11 -20.79 3.39
CA LEU A 152 4.64 -20.53 2.03
C LEU A 152 3.12 -20.41 1.92
N ARG A 153 2.34 -20.94 2.87
CA ARG A 153 0.88 -20.94 2.82
C ARG A 153 0.32 -19.52 2.72
N GLY A 154 0.94 -18.58 3.42
CA GLY A 154 0.51 -17.18 3.47
C GLY A 154 1.25 -16.25 2.51
N VAL A 155 1.95 -16.80 1.50
CA VAL A 155 2.51 -15.96 0.45
C VAL A 155 1.42 -15.60 -0.54
N GLU A 156 1.28 -14.31 -0.81
CA GLU A 156 0.25 -13.75 -1.69
C GLU A 156 0.89 -12.93 -2.81
N PHE A 157 0.21 -12.88 -3.95
CA PHE A 157 0.57 -11.99 -5.05
C PHE A 157 -0.58 -11.04 -5.27
N GLU A 158 -0.35 -9.76 -5.07
CA GLU A 158 -1.40 -8.76 -5.11
C GLU A 158 -1.17 -7.74 -6.20
N THR A 159 -2.29 -7.22 -6.72
CA THR A 159 -2.32 -6.01 -7.52
C THR A 159 -3.19 -4.99 -6.82
N SER A 160 -2.65 -3.79 -6.58
CA SER A 160 -3.37 -2.63 -6.05
C SER A 160 -3.55 -1.59 -7.16
N LEU A 161 -4.78 -1.12 -7.34
CA LEU A 161 -5.09 0.03 -8.19
C LEU A 161 -5.40 1.24 -7.31
N ASP A 162 -4.44 2.14 -7.23
CA ASP A 162 -4.46 3.27 -6.33
C ASP A 162 -4.97 4.55 -7.03
N TYR A 163 -5.60 5.40 -6.23
CA TYR A 163 -6.14 6.69 -6.65
C TYR A 163 -5.84 7.76 -5.60
N LEU A 164 -4.71 8.42 -5.78
CA LEU A 164 -4.23 9.44 -4.86
C LEU A 164 -5.12 10.70 -4.92
N VAL A 165 -5.96 10.89 -3.90
CA VAL A 165 -6.97 11.94 -3.83
C VAL A 165 -6.35 13.30 -3.50
N THR A 166 -5.36 13.30 -2.61
CA THR A 166 -4.71 14.53 -2.12
C THR A 166 -3.19 14.41 -2.12
N GLY A 167 -2.48 15.52 -1.87
CA GLY A 167 -1.01 15.53 -1.87
C GLY A 167 -0.36 15.83 -3.22
N LEU A 168 -1.05 15.59 -4.34
CA LEU A 168 -0.52 15.80 -5.68
C LEU A 168 -0.32 17.28 -6.11
N PRO A 169 0.64 17.52 -7.04
CA PRO A 169 0.78 18.81 -7.72
C PRO A 169 -0.46 19.25 -8.50
N LYS A 170 -0.73 20.55 -8.50
CA LYS A 170 -1.86 21.17 -9.20
C LYS A 170 -1.39 21.90 -10.46
N ARG A 171 -2.35 22.14 -11.35
CA ARG A 171 -2.13 22.99 -12.52
C ARG A 171 -1.67 24.39 -12.07
N GLY A 172 -0.56 24.85 -12.63
CA GLY A 172 0.05 26.14 -12.33
C GLY A 172 1.12 26.10 -11.25
N ASP A 173 1.29 24.97 -10.56
CA ASP A 173 2.39 24.80 -9.60
C ASP A 173 3.74 24.87 -10.32
N VAL A 174 4.71 25.53 -9.68
CA VAL A 174 6.08 25.72 -10.18
C VAL A 174 7.06 25.23 -9.12
N PHE A 175 7.88 24.24 -9.46
CA PHE A 175 8.85 23.64 -8.55
C PHE A 175 10.16 24.44 -8.51
N ALA A 176 11.01 24.16 -7.52
CA ALA A 176 12.25 24.90 -7.28
C ALA A 176 13.27 24.79 -8.42
N ASP A 177 13.20 23.69 -9.18
CA ASP A 177 13.99 23.46 -10.39
C ASP A 177 13.51 24.30 -11.60
N GLY A 178 12.33 24.94 -11.50
CA GLY A 178 11.70 25.70 -12.58
C GLY A 178 10.61 24.93 -13.34
N THR A 179 10.38 23.65 -13.01
CA THR A 179 9.36 22.82 -13.66
C THR A 179 7.96 23.34 -13.34
N ARG A 180 7.14 23.55 -14.37
CA ARG A 180 5.78 24.11 -14.23
C ARG A 180 4.70 23.18 -14.75
N PHE A 181 3.72 22.90 -13.91
CA PHE A 181 2.59 22.03 -14.25
C PHE A 181 1.56 22.74 -15.14
N LEU A 182 1.27 22.17 -16.31
CA LEU A 182 0.25 22.68 -17.23
C LEU A 182 -1.13 22.07 -16.96
N ASP A 183 -1.15 20.85 -16.44
CA ASP A 183 -2.33 20.09 -16.04
C ASP A 183 -2.19 19.68 -14.56
N ARG A 184 -3.21 19.06 -13.97
CA ARG A 184 -3.06 18.41 -12.64
C ARG A 184 -2.23 17.15 -12.81
N ALA A 185 -1.43 16.78 -11.79
CA ALA A 185 -0.71 15.52 -11.78
C ALA A 185 -1.68 14.31 -11.91
N SER A 186 -1.16 13.18 -12.40
CA SER A 186 -1.98 11.98 -12.48
C SER A 186 -2.17 11.40 -11.09
N PRO A 187 -3.40 11.00 -10.72
CA PRO A 187 -3.65 10.32 -9.45
C PRO A 187 -3.59 8.80 -9.54
N TRP A 188 -3.34 8.21 -10.71
CA TRP A 188 -3.46 6.77 -10.90
C TRP A 188 -2.09 6.10 -10.89
N SER A 189 -1.92 5.11 -10.01
CA SER A 189 -0.83 4.14 -9.96
C SER A 189 -1.38 2.73 -10.15
N LEU A 190 -0.49 1.77 -10.40
CA LEU A 190 -0.80 0.35 -10.34
C LEU A 190 0.39 -0.33 -9.69
N SER A 191 0.13 -1.00 -8.58
CA SER A 191 1.13 -1.65 -7.76
C SER A 191 1.04 -3.17 -7.91
N PHE A 192 2.20 -3.83 -7.91
CA PHE A 192 2.34 -5.28 -7.88
C PHE A 192 3.09 -5.64 -6.61
N VAL A 193 2.44 -6.38 -5.73
CA VAL A 193 2.90 -6.61 -4.37
C VAL A 193 3.14 -8.11 -4.18
N LEU A 194 4.26 -8.45 -3.55
CA LEU A 194 4.52 -9.80 -3.06
C LEU A 194 4.37 -9.78 -1.55
N VAL A 195 3.28 -10.33 -1.03
CA VAL A 195 3.05 -10.38 0.41
C VAL A 195 3.80 -11.57 1.01
N ILE A 196 4.67 -11.29 1.96
CA ILE A 196 5.51 -12.28 2.62
C ILE A 196 5.30 -12.24 4.13
N PRO A 197 4.75 -13.30 4.75
CA PRO A 197 4.56 -13.29 6.19
C PRO A 197 5.88 -13.41 6.93
N VAL A 198 6.01 -12.74 8.06
CA VAL A 198 7.22 -12.81 8.89
C VAL A 198 7.27 -14.10 9.73
N ALA A 199 6.11 -14.68 10.03
CA ALA A 199 5.97 -15.93 10.78
C ALA A 199 5.07 -16.94 10.04
N PRO A 200 5.20 -18.25 10.29
CA PRO A 200 4.31 -19.24 9.68
C PRO A 200 2.85 -19.09 10.13
N PHE A 201 1.93 -19.20 9.17
CA PHE A 201 0.48 -19.42 9.34
C PHE A 201 0.16 -20.85 9.75
#